data_AF-A0A967K2G5-F1
#
_entry.id   AF-A0A967K2G5-F1
#
_cell.length_a   1.000
_cell.length_b   1.000
_cell.length_c   1.000
_cell.angle_alpha   90.00
_cell.angle_beta   90.00
_cell.angle_gamma   90.00
#
_symmetry.space_group_name_H-M   'P 1'
#
loop_
_entity.id
_entity.type
_entity.pdbx_description
1 polymer ?
#
loop_
_entity_poly.entity_id
_entity_poly.type
_entity_poly.pdbx_seq_one_letter_code
_entity_poly.pdbx_strand_id
1 'polypeptide(L)'
;MMDNNDIKVTRRRFMRDTAFTAAGLSSAVAGCKAKEEQPTTTQPDAPKTTQTTKYPQVPRRKLGKTNIKVPALSLGTMFDLIQSQIILRSTLNYGVNYWDTSNVYAGGNSELGIGEFLTKHPEKRKDIFIVTKALDAFTKEAMEEKLQLSFDRMKTNYVDLHYFHGMEDPAVLTDEIRKYVEEAR
;
A
#
# COMPACT_ATOMS: atom_id res chain seq x y z
N MET A 1 -14.00 50.01 33.10
CA MET A 1 -12.58 49.65 33.34
C MET A 1 -12.60 48.20 33.80
N MET A 2 -12.02 47.19 33.15
CA MET A 2 -10.96 47.15 32.14
C MET A 2 -11.36 46.31 30.93
N ASP A 3 -10.78 46.71 29.80
CA ASP A 3 -10.77 46.07 28.49
C ASP A 3 -9.83 44.86 28.52
N ASN A 4 -10.19 43.73 27.92
CA ASN A 4 -9.26 42.62 27.69
C ASN A 4 -9.44 42.08 26.27
N ASN A 5 -8.63 42.64 25.37
CA ASN A 5 -8.49 42.26 23.97
C ASN A 5 -7.82 40.89 23.84
N ASP A 6 -8.59 39.87 23.46
CA ASP A 6 -8.03 38.59 23.00
C ASP A 6 -7.42 38.74 21.58
N ILE A 7 -6.09 38.78 21.52
CA ILE A 7 -5.34 38.78 20.27
C ILE A 7 -5.42 37.38 19.63
N LYS A 8 -6.38 37.19 18.72
CA LYS A 8 -6.45 36.00 17.86
C LYS A 8 -5.30 35.98 16.85
N VAL A 9 -4.32 35.11 17.08
CA VAL A 9 -3.25 34.82 16.12
C VAL A 9 -3.86 34.21 14.85
N THR A 10 -3.73 34.91 13.72
CA THR A 10 -4.23 34.47 12.41
C THR A 10 -3.08 34.26 11.43
N ARG A 11 -3.22 33.24 10.56
CA ARG A 11 -2.20 32.74 9.59
C ARG A 11 -1.51 33.82 8.73
N ARG A 12 -2.14 34.97 8.50
CA ARG A 12 -1.55 36.10 7.74
C ARG A 12 -0.42 36.84 8.46
N ARG A 13 -0.33 36.76 9.80
CA ARG A 13 0.72 37.44 10.58
C ARG A 13 2.05 36.68 10.53
N PHE A 14 2.01 35.35 10.50
CA PHE A 14 3.19 34.48 10.46
C PHE A 14 4.02 34.65 9.18
N MET A 15 3.38 34.88 8.03
CA MET A 15 4.09 35.07 6.76
C MET A 15 4.73 36.45 6.60
N ARG A 16 4.40 37.43 7.46
CA ARG A 16 5.03 38.76 7.42
C ARG A 16 6.36 38.80 8.17
N ASP A 17 6.53 37.94 9.18
CA ASP A 17 7.65 38.02 10.11
C ASP A 17 8.87 37.17 9.69
N THR A 18 8.84 36.52 8.51
CA THR A 18 9.96 35.68 8.00
C THR A 18 10.76 36.30 6.85
N ALA A 19 10.53 37.58 6.52
CA ALA A 19 11.13 38.22 5.35
C ALA A 19 12.38 39.09 5.62
N PHE A 20 12.98 39.05 6.82
CA PHE A 20 14.17 39.86 7.14
C PHE A 20 15.24 39.10 7.93
N THR A 21 16.17 38.44 7.22
CA THR A 21 17.58 38.18 7.59
C THR A 21 18.20 37.34 6.45
N ALA A 22 19.26 37.72 5.73
CA ALA A 22 20.18 38.83 5.83
C ALA A 22 20.78 39.14 4.45
N ALA A 23 20.94 40.44 4.16
CA ALA A 23 21.79 40.98 3.10
C ALA A 23 23.28 40.85 3.50
N GLY A 24 24.17 40.92 2.51
CA GLY A 24 25.55 40.38 2.58
C GLY A 24 26.63 41.26 3.21
N LEU A 25 27.88 40.83 3.03
CA LEU A 25 29.11 41.63 3.18
C LEU A 25 30.33 40.92 2.54
N SER A 26 31.12 41.70 1.82
CA SER A 26 32.32 41.31 1.05
C SER A 26 33.62 41.36 1.87
N SER A 27 34.61 40.59 1.39
CA SER A 27 36.08 40.78 1.42
C SER A 27 36.88 40.68 2.74
N ALA A 28 37.82 39.71 2.81
CA ALA A 28 39.28 39.94 2.79
C ALA A 28 40.07 38.66 3.17
N VAL A 29 41.22 38.45 2.49
CA VAL A 29 42.20 37.37 2.71
C VAL A 29 43.28 37.79 3.72
N ALA A 30 43.66 36.92 4.66
CA ALA A 30 45.02 36.79 5.19
C ALA A 30 45.12 35.57 6.14
N GLY A 31 46.12 34.72 5.91
CA GLY A 31 46.21 33.38 6.48
C GLY A 31 46.74 33.26 7.91
N CYS A 32 46.41 32.13 8.52
CA CYS A 32 47.21 31.45 9.54
C CYS A 32 47.06 29.94 9.31
N LYS A 33 48.20 29.24 9.24
CA LYS A 33 48.31 27.80 9.03
C LYS A 33 47.66 27.03 10.18
N ALA A 34 46.74 26.13 9.87
CA ALA A 34 46.22 25.13 10.80
C ALA A 34 46.29 23.74 10.15
N LYS A 35 46.60 22.74 10.99
CA LYS A 35 46.81 21.32 10.69
C LYS A 35 45.81 20.74 9.68
N GLU A 36 46.35 19.95 8.77
CA GLU A 36 45.61 19.14 7.80
C GLU A 36 45.07 17.89 8.50
N GLU A 37 43.83 17.96 8.99
CA GLU A 37 42.99 16.79 9.27
C GLU A 37 42.04 16.63 8.08
N GLN A 38 42.12 15.48 7.41
CA GLN A 38 41.21 15.11 6.32
C GLN A 38 39.75 15.17 6.83
N PRO A 39 38.88 16.00 6.24
CA PRO A 39 37.47 15.97 6.55
C PRO A 39 36.89 14.70 5.92
N THR A 40 36.45 13.76 6.75
CA THR A 40 35.43 12.77 6.39
C THR A 40 34.27 13.51 5.76
N THR A 41 34.13 13.37 4.44
CA THR A 41 33.00 13.87 3.66
C THR A 41 31.75 13.11 4.09
N THR A 42 31.13 13.56 5.17
CA THR A 42 29.73 13.25 5.44
C THR A 42 28.95 14.04 4.41
N GLN A 43 28.69 13.42 3.26
CA GLN A 43 27.72 13.95 2.32
C GLN A 43 26.40 14.16 3.09
N PRO A 44 25.75 15.33 2.99
CA PRO A 44 24.40 15.47 3.50
C PRO A 44 23.55 14.43 2.78
N ASP A 45 22.90 13.55 3.54
CA ASP A 45 21.87 12.65 3.01
C ASP A 45 20.96 13.48 2.10
N ALA A 46 20.96 13.15 0.81
CA ALA A 46 20.08 13.78 -0.15
C ALA A 46 18.66 13.77 0.43
N PRO A 47 17.93 14.90 0.39
CA PRO A 47 16.58 14.94 0.94
C PRO A 47 15.78 13.85 0.26
N LYS A 48 15.33 12.85 1.03
CA LYS A 48 14.38 11.83 0.57
C LYS A 48 13.21 12.60 -0.01
N THR A 49 13.10 12.58 -1.34
CA THR A 49 12.03 13.19 -2.10
C THR A 49 10.73 12.57 -1.59
N THR A 50 10.09 13.28 -0.67
CA THR A 50 8.79 12.88 -0.15
C THR A 50 7.84 13.15 -1.30
N GLN A 51 7.52 12.12 -2.09
CA GLN A 51 6.55 12.25 -3.16
C GLN A 51 5.24 12.73 -2.53
N THR A 52 4.87 13.98 -2.81
CA THR A 52 3.62 14.55 -2.37
C THR A 52 2.50 13.86 -3.14
N THR A 53 1.79 12.93 -2.50
CA THR A 53 0.64 12.26 -3.10
C THR A 53 -0.50 13.26 -3.25
N LYS A 54 -1.17 13.27 -4.40
CA LYS A 54 -2.34 14.15 -4.66
C LYS A 54 -3.48 13.92 -3.66
N TYR A 55 -3.62 12.70 -3.17
CA TYR A 55 -4.68 12.31 -2.24
C TYR A 55 -4.08 11.91 -0.88
N PRO A 56 -4.84 12.06 0.22
CA PRO A 56 -4.48 11.50 1.51
C PRO A 56 -4.23 9.99 1.40
N GLN A 57 -3.20 9.49 2.07
CA GLN A 57 -2.85 8.07 2.05
C GLN A 57 -3.37 7.37 3.30
N VAL A 58 -4.00 6.20 3.11
CA VAL A 58 -4.45 5.36 4.22
C VAL A 58 -3.24 4.85 5.00
N PRO A 59 -3.23 5.00 6.35
CA PRO A 59 -2.15 4.47 7.19
C PRO A 59 -1.95 2.98 6.98
N ARG A 60 -0.71 2.51 7.04
CA ARG A 60 -0.36 1.09 6.90
C ARG A 60 -0.09 0.43 8.26
N ARG A 61 -0.45 -0.84 8.42
CA ARG A 61 -0.24 -1.66 9.62
C ARG A 61 0.37 -3.01 9.25
N LYS A 62 1.06 -3.66 10.20
CA LYS A 62 1.53 -5.04 10.00
C LYS A 62 0.34 -6.00 9.95
N LEU A 63 0.38 -6.96 9.05
CA LEU A 63 -0.62 -8.03 8.97
C LEU A 63 -0.31 -9.11 10.00
N GLY A 64 -0.98 -9.08 11.16
CA GLY A 64 -0.77 -10.04 12.25
C GLY A 64 0.69 -10.08 12.73
N LYS A 65 1.23 -11.30 12.87
CA LYS A 65 2.63 -11.54 13.25
C LYS A 65 3.61 -11.52 12.06
N THR A 66 3.12 -11.24 10.85
CA THR A 66 3.98 -11.16 9.65
C THR A 66 4.78 -9.85 9.65
N ASN A 67 5.76 -9.76 8.75
CA ASN A 67 6.46 -8.50 8.46
C ASN A 67 5.86 -7.73 7.28
N ILE A 68 4.73 -8.20 6.73
CA ILE A 68 4.04 -7.55 5.62
C ILE A 68 3.24 -6.37 6.15
N LYS A 69 3.40 -5.20 5.54
CA LYS A 69 2.62 -4.00 5.85
C LYS A 69 1.53 -3.80 4.82
N VAL A 70 0.28 -3.79 5.24
CA VAL A 70 -0.92 -3.57 4.42
C VAL A 70 -1.60 -2.26 4.81
N PRO A 71 -2.40 -1.63 3.92
CA PRO A 71 -3.24 -0.50 4.32
C PRO A 71 -4.22 -0.91 5.43
N ALA A 72 -4.54 0.01 6.34
CA ALA A 72 -5.48 -0.22 7.43
C ALA A 72 -6.93 -0.38 6.96
N LEU A 73 -7.21 0.00 5.70
CA LEU A 73 -8.46 -0.25 5.00
C LEU A 73 -8.17 -1.08 3.75
N SER A 74 -8.98 -2.09 3.51
CA SER A 74 -8.97 -2.92 2.30
C SER A 74 -10.20 -2.62 1.43
N LEU A 75 -10.12 -2.98 0.15
CA LEU A 75 -11.25 -3.02 -0.75
C LEU A 75 -11.77 -4.46 -0.81
N GLY A 76 -12.94 -4.71 -0.24
CA GLY A 76 -13.70 -5.93 -0.53
C GLY A 76 -14.42 -5.80 -1.87
N THR A 77 -14.41 -6.85 -2.68
CA THR A 77 -14.89 -6.79 -4.08
C THR A 77 -16.06 -7.73 -4.35
N MET A 78 -16.97 -7.93 -3.39
CA MET A 78 -18.19 -8.76 -3.55
C MET A 78 -19.27 -8.05 -4.41
N PHE A 79 -18.88 -7.54 -5.58
CA PHE A 79 -19.74 -6.88 -6.57
C PHE A 79 -19.10 -6.98 -7.96
N ASP A 80 -19.85 -6.59 -9.00
CA ASP A 80 -19.36 -6.66 -10.38
C ASP A 80 -18.29 -5.59 -10.66
N LEU A 81 -17.03 -6.02 -10.69
CA LEU A 81 -15.91 -5.14 -10.99
C LEU A 81 -15.71 -4.86 -12.48
N ILE A 82 -16.25 -5.68 -13.39
CA ILE A 82 -16.19 -5.40 -14.83
C ILE A 82 -16.89 -4.06 -15.09
N GLN A 83 -18.04 -3.85 -14.46
CA GLN A 83 -18.80 -2.59 -14.59
C GLN A 83 -18.31 -1.46 -13.67
N SER A 84 -17.38 -1.75 -12.74
CA SER A 84 -17.00 -0.83 -11.65
C SER A 84 -15.50 -0.52 -11.59
N GLN A 85 -14.80 -0.55 -12.74
CA GLN A 85 -13.35 -0.34 -12.85
C GLN A 85 -12.83 0.98 -12.22
N ILE A 86 -13.68 2.01 -12.16
CA ILE A 86 -13.36 3.29 -11.51
C ILE A 86 -12.99 3.12 -10.03
N ILE A 87 -13.56 2.13 -9.34
CA ILE A 87 -13.32 1.88 -7.91
C ILE A 87 -11.89 1.42 -7.67
N LEU A 88 -11.36 0.53 -8.52
CA LEU A 88 -9.97 0.03 -8.42
C LEU A 88 -8.97 1.19 -8.55
N ARG A 89 -9.14 2.06 -9.55
CA ARG A 89 -8.29 3.24 -9.70
C ARG A 89 -8.43 4.22 -8.53
N SER A 90 -9.65 4.44 -8.07
CA SER A 90 -9.92 5.41 -7.00
C SER A 90 -9.31 4.95 -5.68
N THR A 91 -9.43 3.67 -5.33
CA THR A 91 -8.86 3.12 -4.10
C THR A 91 -7.33 3.18 -4.08
N LEU A 92 -6.66 2.90 -5.22
CA LEU A 92 -5.21 3.04 -5.33
C LEU A 92 -4.72 4.47 -5.09
N ASN A 93 -5.47 5.48 -5.52
CA ASN A 93 -5.11 6.88 -5.28
C ASN A 93 -5.02 7.22 -3.78
N TYR A 94 -5.84 6.58 -2.94
CA TYR A 94 -5.81 6.74 -1.48
C TYR A 94 -4.87 5.74 -0.78
N GLY A 95 -4.08 4.96 -1.53
CA GLY A 95 -3.19 3.94 -0.99
C GLY A 95 -3.89 2.66 -0.52
N VAL A 96 -5.17 2.47 -0.88
CA VAL A 96 -5.93 1.23 -0.63
C VAL A 96 -5.59 0.23 -1.73
N ASN A 97 -4.47 -0.46 -1.54
CA ASN A 97 -3.94 -1.48 -2.45
C ASN A 97 -4.07 -2.91 -1.91
N TYR A 98 -4.90 -3.14 -0.89
CA TYR A 98 -5.31 -4.48 -0.47
C TYR A 98 -6.66 -4.78 -1.07
N TRP A 99 -6.73 -5.74 -2.00
CA TRP A 99 -7.96 -6.14 -2.68
C TRP A 99 -8.36 -7.55 -2.26
N ASP A 100 -9.58 -7.70 -1.76
CA ASP A 100 -10.13 -8.96 -1.26
C ASP A 100 -11.28 -9.44 -2.16
N THR A 101 -11.05 -10.56 -2.85
CA THR A 101 -11.98 -11.20 -3.81
C THR A 101 -12.26 -12.66 -3.45
N SER A 102 -12.99 -13.39 -4.28
CA SER A 102 -13.16 -14.85 -4.22
C SER A 102 -13.56 -15.37 -5.61
N ASN A 103 -13.29 -16.65 -5.87
CA ASN A 103 -13.70 -17.36 -7.09
C ASN A 103 -15.21 -17.29 -7.37
N VAL A 104 -16.05 -17.02 -6.37
CA VAL A 104 -17.52 -16.96 -6.51
C VAL A 104 -18.11 -15.54 -6.48
N TYR A 105 -17.34 -14.51 -6.13
CA TYR A 105 -17.88 -13.16 -5.98
C TYR A 105 -18.41 -12.60 -7.29
N ALA A 106 -19.67 -12.16 -7.26
CA ALA A 106 -20.42 -11.70 -8.42
C ALA A 106 -20.36 -12.67 -9.61
N GLY A 107 -20.44 -13.99 -9.35
CA GLY A 107 -20.36 -15.01 -10.39
C GLY A 107 -18.98 -15.11 -11.07
N GLY A 108 -17.92 -14.61 -10.42
CA GLY A 108 -16.57 -14.53 -10.97
C GLY A 108 -16.23 -13.16 -11.59
N ASN A 109 -17.21 -12.26 -11.75
CA ASN A 109 -16.98 -10.93 -12.33
C ASN A 109 -16.05 -10.06 -11.47
N SER A 110 -15.96 -10.34 -10.17
CA SER A 110 -14.97 -9.69 -9.31
C SER A 110 -13.54 -9.95 -9.80
N GLU A 111 -13.16 -11.23 -9.96
CA GLU A 111 -11.82 -11.62 -10.42
C GLU A 111 -11.55 -11.21 -11.87
N LEU A 112 -12.56 -11.37 -12.75
CA LEU A 112 -12.46 -10.92 -14.14
C LEU A 112 -12.23 -9.41 -14.23
N GLY A 113 -12.91 -8.61 -13.39
CA GLY A 113 -12.69 -7.17 -13.33
C GLY A 113 -11.30 -6.80 -12.82
N ILE A 114 -10.74 -7.54 -11.84
CA ILE A 114 -9.32 -7.38 -11.46
C ILE A 114 -8.40 -7.70 -12.64
N GLY A 115 -8.69 -8.77 -13.39
CA GLY A 115 -7.90 -9.16 -14.56
C GLY A 115 -7.94 -8.13 -15.69
N GLU A 116 -9.09 -7.51 -15.92
CA GLU A 116 -9.22 -6.40 -16.86
C GLU A 116 -8.34 -5.21 -16.44
N PHE A 117 -8.34 -4.87 -15.15
CA PHE A 117 -7.50 -3.82 -14.61
C PHE A 117 -6.00 -4.14 -14.78
N LEU A 118 -5.58 -5.34 -14.40
CA LEU A 118 -4.17 -5.77 -14.48
C LEU A 118 -3.69 -5.91 -15.93
N THR A 119 -4.57 -6.27 -16.86
CA THR A 119 -4.22 -6.29 -18.29
C THR A 119 -3.92 -4.87 -18.81
N LYS A 120 -4.67 -3.86 -18.33
CA LYS A 120 -4.45 -2.44 -18.69
C LYS A 120 -3.28 -1.81 -17.93
N HIS A 121 -2.96 -2.32 -16.74
CA HIS A 121 -1.97 -1.79 -15.82
C HIS A 121 -1.05 -2.89 -15.24
N PRO A 122 -0.33 -3.64 -16.09
CA PRO A 122 0.46 -4.79 -15.64
C PRO A 122 1.55 -4.40 -14.65
N GLU A 123 2.08 -3.18 -14.75
CA GLU A 123 3.11 -2.65 -13.84
C GLU A 123 2.62 -2.47 -12.40
N LYS A 124 1.29 -2.43 -12.19
CA LYS A 124 0.68 -2.26 -10.86
C LYS A 124 0.56 -3.55 -10.08
N ARG A 125 0.68 -4.73 -10.70
CA ARG A 125 0.48 -6.01 -9.98
C ARG A 125 1.36 -6.11 -8.73
N LYS A 126 2.63 -5.72 -8.83
CA LYS A 126 3.59 -5.73 -7.71
C LYS A 126 3.25 -4.76 -6.57
N ASP A 127 2.41 -3.77 -6.84
CA ASP A 127 2.01 -2.74 -5.88
C ASP A 127 0.67 -3.09 -5.22
N ILE A 128 0.01 -4.18 -5.61
CA ILE A 128 -1.32 -4.58 -5.11
C ILE A 128 -1.18 -5.87 -4.32
N PHE A 129 -1.71 -5.87 -3.09
CA PHE A 129 -1.84 -7.05 -2.27
C PHE A 129 -3.19 -7.71 -2.55
N ILE A 130 -3.19 -8.82 -3.30
CA ILE A 130 -4.42 -9.51 -3.72
C ILE A 130 -4.68 -10.70 -2.79
N VAL A 131 -5.90 -10.76 -2.29
CA VAL A 131 -6.43 -11.91 -1.55
C VAL A 131 -7.56 -12.52 -2.36
N THR A 132 -7.48 -13.82 -2.63
CA THR A 132 -8.63 -14.59 -3.15
C THR A 132 -8.98 -15.73 -2.19
N LYS A 133 -10.16 -16.30 -2.39
CA LYS A 133 -10.70 -17.38 -1.57
C LYS A 133 -11.35 -18.41 -2.47
N ALA A 134 -11.15 -19.68 -2.16
CA ALA A 134 -11.77 -20.80 -2.84
C ALA A 134 -12.97 -21.33 -2.01
N LEU A 135 -14.18 -21.17 -2.55
CA LEU A 135 -15.39 -21.78 -2.00
C LEU A 135 -15.41 -23.29 -2.30
N ASP A 136 -15.81 -24.08 -1.30
CA ASP A 136 -16.01 -25.53 -1.38
C ASP A 136 -14.78 -26.32 -1.86
N ALA A 137 -13.58 -25.82 -1.55
CA ALA A 137 -12.31 -26.43 -1.93
C ALA A 137 -11.57 -26.93 -0.69
N PHE A 138 -11.86 -28.15 -0.24
CA PHE A 138 -11.30 -28.73 1.00
C PHE A 138 -10.32 -29.88 0.75
N THR A 139 -9.89 -30.07 -0.49
CA THR A 139 -8.76 -30.95 -0.85
C THR A 139 -7.67 -30.12 -1.52
N LYS A 140 -6.46 -30.68 -1.60
CA LYS A 140 -5.34 -30.04 -2.31
C LYS A 140 -5.73 -29.74 -3.77
N GLU A 141 -6.27 -30.74 -4.47
CA GLU A 141 -6.60 -30.67 -5.88
C GLU A 141 -7.69 -29.62 -6.13
N ALA A 142 -8.71 -29.57 -5.28
CA ALA A 142 -9.77 -28.57 -5.38
C ALA A 142 -9.22 -27.15 -5.14
N MET A 143 -8.33 -26.98 -4.16
CA MET A 143 -7.68 -25.69 -3.89
C MET A 143 -6.82 -25.23 -5.06
N GLU A 144 -6.02 -26.12 -5.65
CA GLU A 144 -5.20 -25.83 -6.83
C GLU A 144 -6.05 -25.51 -8.06
N GLU A 145 -7.13 -26.26 -8.31
CA GLU A 145 -8.07 -26.01 -9.40
C GLU A 145 -8.69 -24.61 -9.28
N LYS A 146 -9.21 -24.26 -8.10
CA LYS A 146 -9.82 -22.94 -7.89
C LYS A 146 -8.78 -21.82 -7.95
N LEU A 147 -7.57 -22.04 -7.43
CA LEU A 147 -6.51 -21.05 -7.53
C LEU A 147 -6.08 -20.81 -8.98
N GLN A 148 -5.96 -21.86 -9.79
CA GLN A 148 -5.64 -21.73 -11.21
C GLN A 148 -6.75 -20.98 -11.97
N LEU A 149 -8.02 -21.29 -11.68
CA LEU A 149 -9.15 -20.54 -12.23
C LEU A 149 -9.09 -19.05 -11.85
N SER A 150 -8.76 -18.74 -10.59
CA SER A 150 -8.57 -17.37 -10.11
C SER A 150 -7.42 -16.66 -10.83
N PHE A 151 -6.30 -17.34 -11.07
CA PHE A 151 -5.17 -16.83 -11.86
C PHE A 151 -5.57 -16.50 -13.30
N ASP A 152 -6.28 -17.42 -13.96
CA ASP A 152 -6.72 -17.26 -15.34
C ASP A 152 -7.68 -16.07 -15.50
N ARG A 153 -8.54 -15.84 -14.50
CA ARG A 153 -9.48 -14.71 -14.47
C ARG A 153 -8.79 -13.39 -14.17
N MET A 154 -7.94 -13.36 -13.14
CA MET A 154 -7.22 -12.16 -12.71
C MET A 154 -6.01 -11.83 -13.59
N LYS A 155 -5.67 -12.68 -14.57
CA LYS A 155 -4.52 -12.47 -15.47
C LYS A 155 -3.20 -12.25 -14.71
N THR A 156 -3.00 -13.05 -13.66
CA THR A 156 -1.79 -13.04 -12.84
C THR A 156 -1.46 -14.48 -12.43
N ASN A 157 -0.18 -14.76 -12.16
CA ASN A 157 0.32 -16.07 -11.76
C ASN A 157 0.58 -16.19 -10.25
N TYR A 158 0.20 -15.18 -9.46
CA TYR A 158 0.31 -15.23 -8.00
C TYR A 158 -0.75 -14.37 -7.32
N VAL A 159 -1.09 -14.75 -6.08
CA VAL A 159 -1.83 -13.94 -5.11
C VAL A 159 -0.98 -13.80 -3.85
N ASP A 160 -1.24 -12.76 -3.07
CA ASP A 160 -0.48 -12.48 -1.85
C ASP A 160 -1.04 -13.27 -0.65
N LEU A 161 -2.31 -13.68 -0.72
CA LEU A 161 -2.96 -14.55 0.25
C LEU A 161 -4.09 -15.35 -0.40
N HIS A 162 -4.20 -16.62 -0.04
CA HIS A 162 -5.27 -17.51 -0.49
C HIS A 162 -5.97 -18.14 0.72
N TYR A 163 -7.30 -18.11 0.74
CA TYR A 163 -8.11 -18.66 1.83
C TYR A 163 -9.01 -19.81 1.38
N PHE A 164 -9.24 -20.76 2.30
CA PHE A 164 -10.43 -21.59 2.30
C PHE A 164 -11.65 -20.71 2.62
N HIS A 165 -12.70 -20.77 1.81
CA HIS A 165 -13.89 -19.94 1.96
C HIS A 165 -15.05 -20.78 2.52
N GLY A 166 -15.66 -20.35 3.63
CA GLY A 166 -16.83 -21.02 4.19
C GLY A 166 -16.52 -22.36 4.88
N MET A 167 -15.33 -22.51 5.46
CA MET A 167 -15.00 -23.70 6.26
C MET A 167 -15.84 -23.72 7.56
N GLU A 168 -16.72 -24.71 7.69
CA GLU A 168 -17.60 -24.87 8.87
C GLU A 168 -17.08 -25.94 9.84
N ASP A 169 -16.43 -26.99 9.34
CA ASP A 169 -15.91 -28.09 10.14
C ASP A 169 -14.38 -28.06 10.19
N PRO A 170 -13.74 -27.89 11.37
CA PRO A 170 -12.28 -27.95 11.48
C PRO A 170 -11.67 -29.30 11.10
N ALA A 171 -12.44 -30.39 11.05
CA ALA A 171 -11.95 -31.71 10.67
C ALA A 171 -11.43 -31.77 9.22
N VAL A 172 -11.83 -30.83 8.35
CA VAL A 172 -11.28 -30.70 6.99
C VAL A 172 -9.82 -30.24 6.94
N LEU A 173 -9.27 -29.72 8.05
CA LEU A 173 -7.85 -29.37 8.18
C LEU A 173 -7.00 -30.61 8.47
N THR A 174 -6.99 -31.54 7.51
CA THR A 174 -6.22 -32.78 7.57
C THR A 174 -4.71 -32.48 7.55
N ASP A 175 -3.89 -33.47 7.95
CA ASP A 175 -2.43 -33.35 7.86
C ASP A 175 -1.96 -33.16 6.41
N GLU A 176 -2.69 -33.68 5.44
CA GLU A 176 -2.44 -33.45 4.01
C GLU A 176 -2.63 -31.97 3.64
N ILE A 177 -3.75 -31.36 4.05
CA ILE A 177 -4.01 -29.93 3.82
C ILE A 177 -2.97 -29.07 4.54
N ARG A 178 -2.59 -29.43 5.78
CA ARG A 178 -1.54 -28.72 6.51
C ARG A 178 -0.21 -28.76 5.75
N LYS A 179 0.21 -29.95 5.30
CA LYS A 179 1.43 -30.13 4.52
C LYS A 179 1.39 -29.34 3.22
N TYR A 180 0.28 -29.38 2.50
CA TYR A 180 0.07 -28.59 1.29
C TYR A 180 0.28 -27.08 1.54
N VAL A 181 -0.33 -26.53 2.60
CA VAL A 181 -0.19 -25.10 2.95
C VAL A 181 1.25 -24.74 3.36
N GLU A 182 1.99 -25.65 3.98
CA GLU A 182 3.40 -25.44 4.33
C GLU A 182 4.32 -25.43 3.11
N GLU A 183 4.02 -26.27 2.11
CA GLU A 183 4.75 -26.38 0.84
C GLU A 183 4.44 -25.24 -0.14
N ALA A 184 3.25 -24.64 -0.07
CA ALA A 184 2.79 -23.59 -0.99
C ALA A 184 3.41 -22.19 -0.75
N ARG A 185 4.51 -22.09 -0.01
CA ARG A 185 5.17 -20.83 0.39
C ARG A 185 6.17 -20.28 -0.61
#